data_AF-A0A838N075-F1
#
_entry.id   AF-A0A838N075-F1
#
_cell.length_a   1.000
_cell.length_b   1.000
_cell.length_c   1.000
_cell.angle_alpha   90.00
_cell.angle_beta   90.00
_cell.angle_gamma   90.00
#
_symmetry.space_group_name_H-M   'P 1'
#
loop_
_entity.id
_entity.type
_entity.pdbx_description
1 polymer ?
#
loop_
_entity_poly.entity_id
_entity_poly.type
_entity_poly.pdbx_seq_one_letter_code
_entity_poly.pdbx_strand_id
1 'polypeptide(L)'
;MHKTTIRKSLYLGSLLAAFLSVGLVLLNSNSTQKNQSGGNLIIGALENYKSDHRAYPPSLDALMPKYLKKLPKVYGGATWKYSTFSNDQQFRIAFFDDSPRSITGNYRSDQPGWVLID
;
A
#
# COMPACT_ATOMS: atom_id res chain seq x y z
N MET A 1 18.41 27.03 67.47
CA MET A 1 19.38 25.98 67.80
C MET A 1 19.51 25.08 66.57
N HIS A 2 20.72 25.00 66.03
CA HIS A 2 21.08 24.51 64.70
C HIS A 2 21.11 22.98 64.65
N LYS A 3 20.69 22.37 63.52
CA LYS A 3 21.36 21.22 62.88
C LYS A 3 20.73 20.91 61.51
N THR A 4 21.42 21.36 60.47
CA THR A 4 21.35 20.88 59.09
C THR A 4 21.79 19.41 59.01
N THR A 5 21.12 18.59 58.20
CA THR A 5 21.73 17.40 57.58
C THR A 5 21.04 17.12 56.25
N ILE A 6 21.77 17.40 55.17
CA ILE A 6 21.49 16.92 53.81
C ILE A 6 22.09 15.51 53.71
N ARG A 7 21.33 14.54 53.18
CA ARG A 7 21.90 13.34 52.56
C ARG A 7 21.22 13.06 51.23
N LYS A 8 22.07 12.73 50.26
CA LYS A 8 21.84 12.60 48.83
C LYS A 8 21.21 11.23 48.50
N SER A 9 20.42 11.25 47.42
CA SER A 9 20.29 10.20 46.40
C SER A 9 20.00 8.75 46.82
N LEU A 10 18.85 8.24 46.39
CA LEU A 10 18.79 7.01 45.59
C LEU A 10 17.52 7.04 44.73
N TYR A 11 17.68 7.35 43.44
CA TYR A 11 16.68 7.06 42.43
C TYR A 11 16.66 5.55 42.24
N LEU A 12 15.68 4.86 42.82
CA LEU A 12 15.45 3.43 42.58
C LEU A 12 13.93 3.21 42.50
N GLY A 13 13.45 2.99 41.27
CA GLY A 13 12.05 2.66 41.04
C GLY A 13 11.42 3.33 39.82
N SER A 14 12.13 3.39 38.69
CA SER A 14 11.49 3.65 37.39
C SER A 14 11.64 2.42 36.54
N LEU A 15 10.61 1.56 36.53
CA LEU A 15 10.36 0.55 35.50
C LEU A 15 9.11 -0.21 35.91
N LEU A 16 7.93 0.28 35.52
CA LEU A 16 6.78 -0.54 35.12
C LEU A 16 5.57 0.38 34.87
N ALA A 17 5.43 0.81 33.61
CA ALA A 17 4.13 1.03 32.94
C ALA A 17 4.42 1.61 31.54
N ALA A 18 5.12 0.85 30.72
CA ALA A 18 5.26 1.18 29.31
C ALA A 18 4.46 0.15 28.52
N PHE A 19 3.50 0.66 27.76
CA PHE A 19 2.79 0.02 26.65
C PHE A 19 1.74 -1.04 26.99
N LEU A 20 0.53 -0.57 27.31
CA LEU A 20 -0.71 -1.33 27.13
C LEU A 20 -1.72 -0.49 26.35
N SER A 21 -1.31 -0.01 25.18
CA SER A 21 -2.20 0.72 24.27
C SER A 21 -1.76 0.60 22.82
N VAL A 22 -1.59 -0.62 22.30
CA VAL A 22 -1.68 -0.85 20.85
C VAL A 22 -2.28 -2.24 20.62
N GLY A 23 -3.60 -2.30 20.55
CA GLY A 23 -4.28 -3.57 20.31
C GLY A 23 -5.66 -3.40 19.69
N LEU A 24 -5.90 -2.35 18.90
CA LEU A 24 -7.14 -2.22 18.15
C LEU A 24 -6.93 -1.48 16.83
N VAL A 25 -6.28 -2.16 15.88
CA VAL A 25 -6.38 -1.81 14.45
C VAL A 25 -6.44 -3.11 13.65
N LEU A 26 -7.58 -3.82 13.68
CA LEU A 26 -7.77 -5.03 12.87
C LEU A 26 -9.18 -5.12 12.26
N LEU A 27 -9.66 -4.01 11.69
CA LEU A 27 -10.78 -4.06 10.75
C LEU A 27 -10.46 -3.27 9.48
N ASN A 28 -9.23 -3.37 8.97
CA ASN A 28 -8.96 -2.94 7.59
C ASN A 28 -9.45 -4.05 6.65
N SER A 29 -10.37 -3.69 5.77
CA SER A 29 -11.16 -4.57 4.90
C SER A 29 -10.29 -5.57 4.11
N ASN A 30 -10.55 -6.87 4.34
CA ASN A 30 -9.85 -8.00 3.73
C ASN A 30 -9.77 -7.88 2.18
N SER A 31 -10.82 -7.37 1.54
CA SER A 31 -10.87 -7.15 0.10
C SER A 31 -9.87 -6.09 -0.37
N THR A 32 -9.77 -4.95 0.30
CA THR A 32 -8.85 -3.85 -0.05
C THR A 32 -7.40 -4.30 0.01
N GLN A 33 -7.00 -4.97 1.09
CA GLN A 33 -5.63 -5.47 1.24
C GLN A 33 -5.29 -6.53 0.18
N LYS A 34 -6.25 -7.41 -0.14
CA LYS A 34 -6.09 -8.40 -1.21
C LYS A 34 -6.01 -7.75 -2.59
N ASN A 35 -6.81 -6.71 -2.84
CA ASN A 35 -6.74 -5.92 -4.07
C ASN A 35 -5.37 -5.24 -4.18
N GLN A 36 -4.89 -4.55 -3.16
CA GLN A 36 -3.54 -3.97 -3.15
C GLN A 36 -2.47 -5.02 -3.44
N SER A 37 -2.57 -6.21 -2.83
CA SER A 37 -1.63 -7.32 -3.09
C SER A 37 -1.67 -7.78 -4.56
N GLY A 38 -2.87 -7.91 -5.15
CA GLY A 38 -3.04 -8.19 -6.57
C GLY A 38 -2.48 -7.08 -7.47
N GLY A 39 -2.73 -5.83 -7.12
CA GLY A 39 -2.21 -4.67 -7.84
C GLY A 39 -0.69 -4.57 -7.77
N ASN A 40 -0.07 -4.96 -6.65
CA ASN A 40 1.39 -5.03 -6.52
C ASN A 40 2.02 -6.04 -7.49
N LEU A 41 1.34 -7.15 -7.77
CA LEU A 41 1.78 -8.10 -8.81
C LEU A 41 1.74 -7.46 -10.20
N ILE A 42 0.70 -6.66 -10.48
CA ILE A 42 0.57 -5.92 -11.75
C ILE A 42 1.66 -4.87 -11.88
N ILE A 43 1.93 -4.11 -10.81
CA ILE A 43 3.00 -3.09 -10.76
C ILE A 43 4.35 -3.73 -11.09
N GLY A 44 4.72 -4.82 -10.42
CA GLY A 44 6.00 -5.50 -10.70
C GLY A 44 6.12 -5.97 -12.15
N ALA A 45 5.01 -6.44 -12.75
CA ALA A 45 4.99 -6.83 -14.15
C ALA A 45 5.13 -5.65 -15.12
N LEU A 46 4.51 -4.50 -14.80
CA LEU A 46 4.65 -3.26 -15.57
C LEU A 46 6.09 -2.75 -15.55
N GLU A 47 6.75 -2.77 -14.40
CA GLU A 47 8.16 -2.37 -14.27
C GLU A 47 9.08 -3.30 -15.09
N ASN A 48 8.86 -4.62 -15.02
CA ASN A 48 9.61 -5.57 -15.84
C ASN A 48 9.37 -5.36 -17.35
N TYR A 49 8.13 -5.09 -17.77
CA TYR A 49 7.82 -4.76 -19.16
C TYR A 49 8.57 -3.50 -19.61
N LYS A 50 8.55 -2.44 -18.78
CA LYS A 50 9.26 -1.20 -19.07
C LYS A 50 10.78 -1.39 -19.12
N SER A 51 11.35 -2.25 -18.28
CA SER A 51 12.78 -2.58 -18.35
C SER A 51 13.16 -3.18 -19.71
N ASP A 52 12.29 -4.00 -20.30
CA ASP A 52 12.55 -4.65 -21.59
C ASP A 52 12.27 -3.72 -22.79
N HIS A 53 11.24 -2.86 -22.70
CA HIS A 53 10.72 -2.09 -23.85
C HIS A 53 10.98 -0.58 -23.77
N ARG A 54 11.47 -0.09 -22.63
CA ARG A 54 11.70 1.34 -22.30
C ARG A 54 10.42 2.20 -22.21
N ALA A 55 9.25 1.59 -22.26
CA ALA A 55 7.95 2.24 -22.08
C ALA A 55 6.96 1.25 -21.43
N TYR A 56 5.93 1.78 -20.77
CA TYR A 56 4.83 0.96 -20.26
C TYR A 56 3.93 0.45 -21.41
N PRO A 57 3.27 -0.71 -21.23
CA PRO A 57 2.44 -1.27 -22.29
C PRO A 57 1.18 -0.44 -22.54
N PRO A 58 0.56 -0.55 -23.73
CA PRO A 58 -0.72 0.12 -24.01
C PRO A 58 -1.90 -0.48 -23.23
N SER A 59 -1.78 -1.72 -22.73
CA SER A 59 -2.81 -2.40 -21.95
C SER A 59 -2.22 -3.45 -20.99
N LEU A 60 -3.01 -3.89 -20.01
CA LEU A 60 -2.60 -4.96 -19.09
C LEU A 60 -2.48 -6.33 -19.77
N ASP A 61 -3.13 -6.53 -20.93
CA ASP A 61 -3.07 -7.81 -21.66
C ASP A 61 -1.67 -8.07 -22.24
N ALA A 62 -0.95 -7.01 -22.61
CA ALA A 62 0.43 -7.11 -23.10
C ALA A 62 1.43 -7.63 -22.05
N LEU A 63 1.02 -7.68 -20.76
CA LEU A 63 1.82 -8.29 -19.71
C LEU A 63 1.78 -9.82 -19.77
N MET A 64 0.80 -10.41 -20.45
CA MET A 64 0.58 -11.85 -20.49
C MET A 64 1.11 -12.48 -21.78
N PRO A 65 1.57 -13.75 -21.74
CA PRO A 65 1.84 -14.56 -20.55
C PRO A 65 3.22 -14.29 -19.92
N LYS A 66 4.06 -13.46 -20.56
CA LYS A 66 5.50 -13.33 -20.26
C LYS A 66 5.78 -12.76 -18.86
N TYR A 67 5.12 -11.65 -18.50
CA TYR A 67 5.36 -10.94 -17.23
C TYR A 67 4.32 -11.32 -16.16
N LEU A 68 3.12 -11.70 -16.58
CA LEU A 68 2.06 -12.24 -15.75
C LEU A 68 1.45 -13.49 -16.40
N LYS A 69 1.28 -14.56 -15.63
CA LYS A 69 0.56 -15.76 -16.11
C LYS A 69 -0.94 -15.48 -16.35
N LYS A 70 -1.52 -14.62 -15.51
CA LYS A 70 -2.92 -14.16 -15.59
C LYS A 70 -3.07 -12.87 -14.81
N LEU A 71 -4.05 -12.06 -15.18
CA LEU A 71 -4.39 -10.87 -14.41
C LEU A 71 -5.05 -11.25 -13.07
N PRO A 72 -4.59 -10.72 -11.92
CA PRO A 72 -5.25 -10.91 -10.64
C PRO A 72 -6.70 -10.41 -10.70
N LYS A 73 -7.64 -11.14 -10.11
CA LYS A 73 -9.03 -10.69 -9.99
C LYS A 73 -9.13 -9.60 -8.93
N VAL A 74 -9.99 -8.60 -9.16
CA VAL A 74 -10.39 -7.66 -8.12
C VAL A 74 -11.44 -8.34 -7.24
N TYR A 75 -11.22 -8.31 -5.93
CA TYR A 75 -12.20 -8.70 -4.93
C TYR A 75 -13.34 -7.69 -4.93
N GLY A 76 -14.56 -8.18 -5.05
CA GLY A 76 -15.77 -7.36 -5.23
C GLY A 76 -16.38 -7.39 -6.63
N GLY A 77 -15.79 -8.18 -7.54
CA GLY A 77 -16.36 -8.41 -8.88
C GLY A 77 -16.06 -7.30 -9.90
N ALA A 78 -15.37 -6.23 -9.50
CA ALA A 78 -14.92 -5.17 -10.37
C ALA A 78 -13.72 -5.58 -11.26
N THR A 79 -13.26 -4.65 -12.09
CA THR A 79 -12.09 -4.81 -12.98
C THR A 79 -11.01 -3.78 -12.65
N TRP A 80 -9.74 -4.13 -12.89
CA TRP A 80 -8.65 -3.16 -12.88
C TRP A 80 -8.86 -2.08 -13.93
N LYS A 81 -8.60 -0.82 -13.56
CA LYS A 81 -8.39 0.27 -14.53
C LYS A 81 -6.92 0.54 -14.66
N TYR A 82 -6.52 0.82 -15.88
CA TYR A 82 -5.14 1.09 -16.25
C TYR A 82 -5.11 2.22 -17.26
N SER A 83 -4.11 3.10 -17.11
CA SER A 83 -3.82 4.15 -18.08
C SER A 83 -2.35 4.54 -17.96
N THR A 84 -1.73 4.87 -19.09
CA THR A 84 -0.40 5.49 -19.15
C THR A 84 -0.51 7.01 -19.25
N PHE A 85 0.56 7.70 -18.87
CA PHE A 85 0.72 9.14 -19.04
C PHE A 85 2.20 9.49 -19.17
N SER A 86 2.49 10.76 -19.50
CA SER A 86 3.86 11.24 -19.71
C SER A 86 4.60 10.44 -20.80
N ASN A 87 3.99 10.30 -21.99
CA ASN A 87 4.54 9.55 -23.11
C ASN A 87 4.91 8.09 -22.74
N ASP A 88 3.98 7.39 -22.09
CA ASP A 88 4.13 6.01 -21.65
C ASP A 88 5.26 5.76 -20.64
N GLN A 89 5.76 6.83 -19.99
CA GLN A 89 6.80 6.73 -18.97
C GLN A 89 6.25 6.59 -17.56
N GLN A 90 4.95 6.83 -17.37
CA GLN A 90 4.25 6.71 -16.11
C GLN A 90 2.93 5.96 -16.30
N PHE A 91 2.43 5.33 -15.24
CA PHE A 91 1.15 4.64 -15.26
C PHE A 91 0.34 4.87 -14.00
N ARG A 92 -0.96 4.60 -14.15
CA ARG A 92 -1.93 4.52 -13.06
C ARG A 92 -2.60 3.16 -13.13
N ILE A 93 -2.76 2.51 -11.97
CA ILE A 93 -3.70 1.41 -11.80
C ILE A 93 -4.70 1.74 -10.69
N ALA A 94 -5.94 1.33 -10.87
CA ALA A 94 -6.99 1.53 -9.88
C ALA A 94 -7.94 0.33 -9.82
N PHE A 95 -8.56 0.14 -8.66
CA PHE A 95 -9.64 -0.82 -8.46
C PHE A 95 -10.82 -0.14 -7.75
N PHE A 96 -12.00 -0.70 -7.97
CA PHE A 96 -13.25 -0.33 -7.31
C PHE A 96 -13.65 -1.48 -6.38
N ASP A 97 -14.39 -1.16 -5.34
CA ASP A 97 -15.17 -2.13 -4.60
C ASP A 97 -16.43 -2.50 -5.42
N ASP A 98 -17.34 -3.23 -4.78
CA ASP A 98 -18.62 -3.66 -5.36
C ASP A 98 -19.50 -2.47 -5.80
N SER A 99 -19.16 -1.24 -5.41
CA SER A 99 -19.81 -0.02 -5.91
C SER A 99 -19.13 0.46 -7.20
N PRO A 100 -19.85 0.46 -8.34
CA PRO A 100 -19.30 0.93 -9.62
C PRO A 100 -18.97 2.44 -9.65
N ARG A 101 -19.21 3.16 -8.55
CA ARG A 101 -19.08 4.61 -8.46
C ARG A 101 -17.93 5.10 -7.59
N SER A 102 -17.25 4.23 -6.84
CA SER A 102 -16.14 4.65 -5.97
C SER A 102 -14.84 3.93 -6.27
N ILE A 103 -13.80 4.70 -6.63
CA ILE A 103 -12.44 4.17 -6.75
C ILE A 103 -11.96 3.89 -5.34
N THR A 104 -11.96 2.64 -4.90
CA THR A 104 -11.51 2.29 -3.55
C THR A 104 -9.99 2.43 -3.40
N GLY A 105 -9.23 2.15 -4.46
CA GLY A 105 -7.78 2.20 -4.41
C GLY A 105 -7.14 2.62 -5.71
N ASN A 106 -6.13 3.48 -5.59
CA ASN A 106 -5.41 4.06 -6.71
C ASN A 106 -3.90 4.02 -6.45
N TYR A 107 -3.12 3.61 -7.44
CA TYR A 107 -1.67 3.67 -7.46
C TYR A 107 -1.23 4.46 -8.69
N ARG A 108 -0.24 5.33 -8.51
CA ARG A 108 0.43 6.03 -9.61
C ARG A 108 1.94 5.83 -9.51
N SER A 109 2.61 5.58 -10.63
CA SER A 109 4.06 5.36 -10.64
C SER A 109 4.87 6.60 -10.26
N ASP A 110 4.29 7.80 -10.37
CA ASP A 110 4.91 9.08 -9.98
C ASP A 110 4.70 9.44 -8.50
N GLN A 111 3.83 8.72 -7.80
CA GLN A 111 3.52 8.86 -6.39
C GLN A 111 3.41 7.45 -5.77
N PRO A 112 4.54 6.76 -5.56
CA PRO A 112 4.54 5.35 -5.19
C PRO A 112 3.84 5.14 -3.84
N GLY A 113 2.78 4.34 -3.87
CA GLY A 113 1.93 4.06 -2.71
C GLY A 113 0.47 3.92 -3.13
N TRP A 114 -0.25 3.00 -2.49
CA TRP A 114 -1.69 2.93 -2.67
C TRP A 114 -2.36 4.05 -1.89
N VAL A 115 -3.12 4.89 -2.60
CA VAL A 115 -4.03 5.86 -2.02
C VAL A 115 -5.42 5.24 -2.02
N LEU A 116 -5.99 5.06 -0.83
CA LEU A 116 -7.38 4.66 -0.66
C LEU A 116 -8.24 5.93 -0.69
N ILE A 117 -9.37 5.87 -1.39
CA ILE A 117 -10.33 6.98 -1.47
C ILE A 117 -11.60 6.48 -0.76
N ASP A 118 -11.94 7.18 0.31
CA ASP A 118 -13.10 6.94 1.17
C ASP A 118 -14.40 7.53 0.58
#